data_AF-A0A2N0X8Z4-F1
#
_entry.id   AF-A0A2N0X8Z4-F1
#
_cell.length_a   1.000
_cell.length_b   1.000
_cell.length_c   1.000
_cell.angle_alpha   90.00
_cell.angle_beta   90.00
_cell.angle_gamma   90.00
#
_symmetry.space_group_name_H-M   'P 1'
#
loop_
_entity.id
_entity.type
_entity.pdbx_description
1 polymer ?
#
loop_
_entity_poly.entity_id
_entity_poly.type
_entity_poly.pdbx_seq_one_letter_code
_entity_poly.pdbx_strand_id
1 'polypeptide(L)'
;MKVADFAALSLAENNADAVSWYVPLSPLSDENWQTVVRGVRHYEQAVQRHLGRQVDRSVWVGDTYVMYGEDGPLEAGLGYVGVRRKRQQPAGWWPCVLADRGKEASGGIAQAGCFEVAWKQVMWWLVLEHFLLSPRWRRQGRTSFFQGELAPGCSCLTIAPEGPRPDPLVVPAPPEMEVRSGRASVRWWRDRNWVVDPGEGPSLSWGSGYVFTSDSVPRQWYMDGSESLTDLSWGLGVEVEEYIDRLFEAAL
;
A
#
# COMPACT_ATOMS: atom_id res chain seq x y z
N MET A 1 -12.79 17.27 -0.40
CA MET A 1 -12.11 16.71 0.77
C MET A 1 -12.57 17.41 2.03
N LYS A 2 -13.25 16.65 2.90
CA LYS A 2 -13.56 17.04 4.28
C LYS A 2 -12.46 16.47 5.20
N VAL A 3 -12.14 17.18 6.28
CA VAL A 3 -11.27 16.68 7.35
C VAL A 3 -12.14 16.59 8.60
N ALA A 4 -12.23 15.39 9.17
CA ALA A 4 -13.00 15.15 10.39
C ALA A 4 -12.22 15.62 11.63
N ASP A 5 -12.93 15.71 12.76
CA ASP A 5 -12.32 16.01 14.05
C ASP A 5 -11.28 14.95 14.43
N PHE A 6 -10.24 15.39 15.14
CA PHE A 6 -9.14 14.52 15.56
C PHE A 6 -9.65 13.38 16.46
N ALA A 7 -9.15 12.16 16.24
CA ALA A 7 -9.50 10.94 16.96
C ALA A 7 -11.01 10.63 17.00
N ALA A 8 -11.80 11.22 16.10
CA ALA A 8 -13.26 11.06 16.10
C ALA A 8 -13.73 9.70 15.52
N LEU A 9 -12.83 8.91 14.92
CA LEU A 9 -13.12 7.55 14.45
C LEU A 9 -12.78 6.52 15.55
N SER A 10 -13.65 6.41 16.56
CA SER A 10 -13.39 5.58 17.76
C SER A 10 -13.03 4.12 17.44
N LEU A 11 -13.54 3.57 16.33
CA LEU A 11 -13.21 2.21 15.92
C LEU A 11 -11.70 2.03 15.61
N ALA A 12 -11.09 3.03 14.98
CA ALA A 12 -9.68 3.00 14.63
C ALA A 12 -8.79 3.14 15.88
N GLU A 13 -9.20 3.99 16.83
CA GLU A 13 -8.51 4.16 18.12
C GLU A 13 -8.59 2.88 18.98
N ASN A 14 -9.77 2.24 19.07
CA ASN A 14 -9.92 0.98 19.82
C ASN A 14 -8.97 -0.13 19.31
N ASN A 15 -8.67 -0.15 18.00
CA ASN A 15 -7.71 -1.10 17.43
C ASN A 15 -6.25 -0.68 17.67
N ALA A 16 -5.97 0.61 17.89
CA ALA A 16 -4.64 1.11 18.22
C ALA A 16 -4.19 0.58 19.59
N ASP A 17 -5.06 0.69 20.60
CA ASP A 17 -4.77 0.27 21.98
C ASP A 17 -4.59 -1.24 22.12
N ALA A 18 -5.27 -2.02 21.27
CA ALA A 18 -5.19 -3.48 21.29
C ALA A 18 -3.83 -4.02 20.81
N VAL A 19 -3.04 -3.24 20.07
CA VAL A 19 -1.89 -3.73 19.30
C VAL A 19 -0.64 -2.89 19.56
N SER A 20 0.20 -3.38 20.48
CA SER A 20 1.36 -2.65 21.03
C SER A 20 2.48 -2.30 20.03
N TRP A 21 2.45 -2.79 18.78
CA TRP A 21 3.48 -2.49 17.77
C TRP A 21 3.11 -1.37 16.79
N TYR A 22 1.95 -0.75 16.95
CA TYR A 22 1.66 0.50 16.26
C TYR A 22 2.44 1.65 16.88
N VAL A 23 2.91 2.55 16.01
CA VAL A 23 3.67 3.73 16.40
C VAL A 23 2.76 4.95 16.25
N PRO A 24 2.78 5.89 17.22
CA PRO A 24 2.12 7.17 17.06
C PRO A 24 2.54 7.86 15.76
N LEU A 25 1.55 8.33 15.01
CA LEU A 25 1.67 9.17 13.84
C LEU A 25 1.46 10.64 14.17
N SER A 26 0.67 10.95 15.20
CA SER A 26 0.27 12.32 15.52
C SER A 26 1.38 13.10 16.24
N PRO A 27 1.66 14.35 15.83
CA PRO A 27 1.16 14.98 14.62
C PRO A 27 1.83 14.38 13.37
N LEU A 28 1.03 14.17 12.32
CA LEU A 28 1.56 13.73 11.03
C LEU A 28 2.53 14.79 10.49
N SER A 29 3.68 14.38 9.94
CA SER A 29 4.62 15.36 9.36
C SER A 29 3.97 16.14 8.22
N ASP A 30 4.39 17.39 8.03
CA ASP A 30 3.88 18.26 6.96
C ASP A 30 3.96 17.57 5.59
N GLU A 31 5.08 16.90 5.31
CA GLU A 31 5.29 16.13 4.08
C GLU A 31 4.22 15.06 3.87
N ASN A 32 4.00 14.20 4.87
CA ASN A 32 3.01 13.13 4.81
C ASN A 32 1.59 13.71 4.70
N TRP A 33 1.30 14.80 5.41
CA TRP A 33 0.01 15.48 5.30
C TRP A 33 -0.22 16.05 3.90
N GLN A 34 0.79 16.66 3.28
CA GLN A 34 0.69 17.11 1.90
C GLN A 34 0.42 15.95 0.95
N THR A 35 1.06 14.80 1.11
CA THR A 35 0.76 13.59 0.31
C THR A 35 -0.71 13.18 0.43
N VAL A 36 -1.28 13.20 1.64
CA VAL A 36 -2.71 12.89 1.87
C VAL A 36 -3.60 13.88 1.12
N VAL A 37 -3.38 15.18 1.33
CA VAL A 37 -4.19 16.24 0.73
C VAL A 37 -4.13 16.19 -0.80
N ARG A 38 -2.93 16.06 -1.36
CA ARG A 38 -2.69 15.95 -2.80
C ARG A 38 -3.38 14.73 -3.39
N GLY A 39 -3.14 13.55 -2.81
CA GLY A 39 -3.72 12.30 -3.28
C GLY A 39 -5.25 12.31 -3.24
N VAL A 40 -5.86 12.71 -2.11
CA VAL A 40 -7.32 12.73 -1.97
C VAL A 40 -7.97 13.73 -2.91
N ARG A 41 -7.46 14.97 -2.97
CA ARG A 41 -8.03 15.99 -3.87
C ARG A 41 -7.96 15.56 -5.32
N HIS A 42 -6.82 15.01 -5.74
CA HIS A 42 -6.62 14.56 -7.11
C HIS A 42 -7.53 13.37 -7.46
N TYR A 43 -7.64 12.40 -6.56
CA TYR A 43 -8.58 11.29 -6.67
C TYR A 43 -10.03 11.77 -6.82
N GLU A 44 -10.52 12.64 -5.93
CA GLU A 44 -11.90 13.16 -6.00
C GLU A 44 -12.15 13.89 -7.33
N GLN A 45 -11.17 14.66 -7.81
CA GLN A 45 -11.25 15.34 -9.11
C GLN A 45 -11.27 14.36 -10.28
N ALA A 46 -10.45 13.31 -10.24
CA ALA A 46 -10.42 12.28 -11.27
C ALA A 46 -11.74 11.50 -11.33
N VAL A 47 -12.32 11.12 -10.18
CA VAL A 47 -13.64 10.49 -10.11
C VAL A 47 -14.71 11.41 -10.72
N GLN A 48 -14.73 12.69 -10.36
CA GLN A 48 -15.68 13.64 -10.94
C GLN A 48 -15.48 13.81 -12.45
N ARG A 49 -14.23 13.91 -12.92
CA ARG A 49 -13.88 14.12 -14.32
C ARG A 49 -14.24 12.91 -15.20
N HIS A 50 -13.87 11.71 -14.77
CA HIS A 50 -13.96 10.49 -15.58
C HIS A 50 -15.27 9.74 -15.38
N LEU A 51 -15.88 9.83 -14.19
CA LEU A 51 -17.08 9.07 -13.84
C LEU A 51 -18.31 9.96 -13.60
N GLY A 52 -18.14 11.29 -13.55
CA GLY A 52 -19.23 12.24 -13.32
C GLY A 52 -19.84 12.16 -11.91
N ARG A 53 -19.12 11.57 -10.95
CA ARG A 53 -19.60 11.32 -9.59
C ARG A 53 -18.90 12.23 -8.59
N GLN A 54 -19.67 12.73 -7.63
CA GLN A 54 -19.12 13.41 -6.46
C GLN A 54 -18.78 12.38 -5.39
N VAL A 55 -17.61 12.51 -4.76
CA VAL A 55 -17.18 11.68 -3.64
C VAL A 55 -17.53 12.40 -2.35
N ASP A 56 -18.28 11.72 -1.47
CA ASP A 56 -18.62 12.24 -0.13
C ASP A 56 -17.91 11.42 0.95
N ARG A 57 -16.63 11.72 1.16
CA ARG A 57 -15.76 11.04 2.12
C ARG A 57 -14.93 12.06 2.92
N SER A 58 -14.46 11.62 4.07
CA SER A 58 -13.69 12.43 5.01
C SER A 58 -12.33 11.81 5.27
N VAL A 59 -11.32 12.66 5.49
CA VAL A 59 -10.03 12.27 6.05
C VAL A 59 -10.14 12.30 7.58
N TRP A 60 -9.82 11.18 8.21
CA TRP A 60 -9.80 11.01 9.66
C TRP A 60 -8.35 10.84 10.13
N VAL A 61 -7.95 11.62 11.13
CA VAL A 61 -6.60 11.57 11.71
C VAL A 61 -6.73 11.23 13.19
N GLY A 62 -5.94 10.27 13.63
CA GLY A 62 -5.88 9.84 15.02
C GLY A 62 -4.44 9.71 15.49
N ASP A 63 -4.25 9.15 16.68
CA ASP A 63 -2.92 9.03 17.25
C ASP A 63 -2.02 8.09 16.45
N THR A 64 -2.57 6.99 15.91
CA THR A 64 -1.79 5.97 15.19
C THR A 64 -2.24 5.74 13.75
N TYR A 65 -3.20 6.51 13.24
CA TYR A 65 -3.76 6.30 11.89
C TYR A 65 -4.03 7.59 11.14
N VAL A 66 -4.03 7.46 9.81
CA VAL A 66 -4.69 8.37 8.88
C VAL A 66 -5.59 7.54 7.98
N MET A 67 -6.87 7.85 7.92
CA MET A 67 -7.88 7.09 7.19
C MET A 67 -8.69 8.00 6.26
N TYR A 68 -9.24 7.42 5.20
CA TYR A 68 -10.16 8.05 4.27
C TYR A 68 -11.34 7.11 4.02
N GLY A 69 -12.56 7.62 4.21
CA GLY A 69 -13.77 6.79 4.14
C GLY A 69 -15.05 7.59 4.28
N GLU A 70 -16.18 6.92 4.09
CA GLU A 70 -17.52 7.50 4.24
C GLU A 70 -17.83 7.75 5.72
N ASP A 71 -18.52 8.85 6.03
CA ASP A 71 -19.00 9.13 7.38
C ASP A 71 -20.28 8.32 7.63
N GLY A 72 -20.13 7.08 8.10
CA GLY A 72 -21.28 6.19 8.27
C GLY A 72 -20.95 4.81 8.86
N PRO A 73 -21.99 3.99 9.17
CA PRO A 73 -21.80 2.60 9.55
C PRO A 73 -21.04 1.87 8.44
N LEU A 74 -20.20 0.90 8.82
CA LEU A 74 -19.47 0.01 7.91
C LEU A 74 -20.46 -0.88 7.15
N GLU A 75 -21.18 -0.31 6.19
CA GLU A 75 -22.01 -1.03 5.24
C GLU A 75 -21.18 -1.42 4.01
N ALA A 76 -21.68 -2.41 3.25
CA ALA A 76 -20.91 -3.16 2.24
C ALA A 76 -20.05 -2.28 1.30
N GLY A 77 -18.73 -2.37 1.46
CA GLY A 77 -17.73 -1.61 0.70
C GLY A 77 -16.35 -1.71 1.35
N LEU A 78 -15.35 -0.96 0.88
CA LEU A 78 -14.05 -0.89 1.55
C LEU A 78 -14.09 -0.11 2.88
N GLY A 79 -15.22 0.53 3.21
CA GLY A 79 -15.46 1.22 4.48
C GLY A 79 -14.50 2.40 4.66
N TYR A 80 -13.39 2.14 5.37
CA TYR A 80 -12.33 3.11 5.60
C TYR A 80 -10.99 2.49 5.22
N VAL A 81 -10.23 3.20 4.40
CA VAL A 81 -8.90 2.80 3.96
C VAL A 81 -7.88 3.83 4.43
N GLY A 82 -6.69 3.38 4.83
CA GLY A 82 -5.72 4.31 5.40
C GLY A 82 -4.37 3.69 5.65
N VAL A 83 -3.57 4.37 6.47
CA VAL A 83 -2.19 3.99 6.75
C VAL A 83 -1.91 4.07 8.24
N ARG A 84 -1.15 3.08 8.73
CA ARG A 84 -0.53 3.06 10.07
C ARG A 84 0.99 2.91 9.94
N ARG A 85 1.72 3.22 11.01
CA ARG A 85 3.14 2.89 11.13
C ARG A 85 3.35 1.75 12.12
N LYS A 86 4.20 0.81 11.75
CA LYS A 86 4.59 -0.33 12.59
C LYS A 86 6.05 -0.22 13.02
N ARG A 87 6.33 -0.59 14.26
CA ARG A 87 7.72 -0.78 14.77
C ARG A 87 8.26 -2.19 14.56
N GLN A 88 7.39 -3.12 14.13
CA GLN A 88 7.77 -4.47 13.72
C GLN A 88 8.83 -4.38 12.62
N GLN A 89 9.80 -5.29 12.58
CA GLN A 89 10.90 -5.23 11.63
C GLN A 89 10.55 -5.89 10.29
N PRO A 90 10.99 -5.31 9.14
CA PRO A 90 11.56 -3.96 9.01
C PRO A 90 10.56 -2.92 9.51
N ALA A 91 10.99 -1.83 10.17
CA ALA A 91 10.04 -0.78 10.54
C ALA A 91 9.50 -0.10 9.27
N GLY A 92 8.23 0.27 9.25
CA GLY A 92 7.67 0.93 8.08
C GLY A 92 6.18 1.19 8.16
N TRP A 93 5.61 1.36 6.98
CA TRP A 93 4.25 1.83 6.80
C TRP A 93 3.36 0.70 6.32
N TRP A 94 2.13 0.69 6.81
CA TRP A 94 1.19 -0.39 6.60
C TRP A 94 -0.13 0.19 6.14
N PRO A 95 -0.55 -0.07 4.89
CA PRO A 95 -1.87 0.29 4.46
C PRO A 95 -2.89 -0.67 5.06
N CYS A 96 -4.03 -0.14 5.49
CA CYS A 96 -5.03 -0.88 6.26
C CYS A 96 -6.43 -0.52 5.81
N VAL A 97 -7.34 -1.45 6.07
CA VAL A 97 -8.77 -1.30 5.83
C VAL A 97 -9.51 -1.61 7.12
N LEU A 98 -10.44 -0.75 7.53
CA LEU A 98 -11.37 -1.06 8.61
C LEU A 98 -12.59 -1.73 7.98
N ALA A 99 -12.74 -3.03 8.25
CA ALA A 99 -13.83 -3.83 7.74
C ALA A 99 -14.97 -3.95 8.77
N ASP A 100 -16.12 -4.46 8.32
CA ASP A 100 -17.26 -4.77 9.18
C ASP A 100 -16.82 -5.63 10.38
N ARG A 101 -17.49 -5.44 11.53
CA ARG A 101 -17.21 -6.12 12.82
C ARG A 101 -15.96 -5.63 13.55
N GLY A 102 -15.46 -4.46 13.20
CA GLY A 102 -14.43 -3.75 13.96
C GLY A 102 -13.04 -4.39 13.90
N LYS A 103 -12.80 -5.19 12.86
CA LYS A 103 -11.49 -5.79 12.60
C LYS A 103 -10.76 -5.00 11.53
N GLU A 104 -9.45 -4.88 11.71
CA GLU A 104 -8.57 -4.43 10.65
C GLU A 104 -8.31 -5.58 9.69
N ALA A 105 -8.60 -5.34 8.41
CA ALA A 105 -8.20 -6.23 7.34
C ALA A 105 -6.92 -5.71 6.70
N SER A 106 -6.01 -6.64 6.41
CA SER A 106 -4.92 -6.41 5.48
C SER A 106 -5.42 -6.65 4.06
N GLY A 107 -5.63 -5.59 3.30
CA GLY A 107 -5.66 -5.69 1.84
C GLY A 107 -4.25 -5.47 1.30
N GLY A 108 -3.92 -6.01 0.14
CA GLY A 108 -2.72 -5.63 -0.63
C GLY A 108 -1.38 -5.92 0.07
N ILE A 109 -0.48 -4.95 0.05
CA ILE A 109 0.92 -5.10 0.48
C ILE A 109 1.06 -5.39 1.99
N ALA A 110 2.05 -6.22 2.31
CA ALA A 110 2.45 -6.48 3.68
C ALA A 110 3.26 -5.34 4.28
N GLN A 111 3.94 -4.50 3.49
CA GLN A 111 4.64 -3.36 4.06
C GLN A 111 5.12 -2.37 3.00
N ALA A 112 5.24 -1.10 3.35
CA ALA A 112 5.97 -0.10 2.58
C ALA A 112 7.14 0.53 3.35
N GLY A 113 8.18 0.92 2.62
CA GLY A 113 9.35 1.61 3.14
C GLY A 113 9.11 3.06 3.55
N CYS A 114 8.11 3.72 2.95
CA CYS A 114 7.74 5.09 3.26
C CYS A 114 6.21 5.29 3.24
N PHE A 115 5.76 6.41 3.83
CA PHE A 115 4.35 6.74 3.95
C PHE A 115 3.70 6.87 2.58
N GLU A 116 4.35 7.57 1.66
CA GLU A 116 3.84 7.83 0.31
C GLU A 116 3.51 6.54 -0.45
N VAL A 117 4.36 5.51 -0.36
CA VAL A 117 4.10 4.21 -1.01
C VAL A 117 2.90 3.50 -0.37
N ALA A 118 2.78 3.51 0.97
CA ALA A 118 1.59 2.98 1.62
C ALA A 118 0.33 3.78 1.25
N TRP A 119 0.44 5.10 1.11
CA TRP A 119 -0.69 5.95 0.72
C TRP A 119 -1.10 5.72 -0.74
N LYS A 120 -0.16 5.46 -1.64
CA LYS A 120 -0.47 5.04 -3.02
C LYS A 120 -1.24 3.72 -3.06
N GLN A 121 -0.97 2.78 -2.18
CA GLN A 121 -1.80 1.57 -2.04
C GLN A 121 -3.24 1.91 -1.62
N VAL A 122 -3.42 2.90 -0.73
CA VAL A 122 -4.75 3.41 -0.36
C VAL A 122 -5.45 4.00 -1.59
N MET A 123 -4.75 4.81 -2.38
CA MET A 123 -5.30 5.37 -3.62
C MET A 123 -5.66 4.27 -4.63
N TRP A 124 -4.82 3.24 -4.76
CA TRP A 124 -5.10 2.08 -5.61
C TRP A 124 -6.42 1.40 -5.24
N TRP A 125 -6.69 1.16 -3.95
CA TRP A 125 -7.96 0.60 -3.51
C TRP A 125 -9.15 1.48 -3.87
N LEU A 126 -9.03 2.78 -3.64
CA LEU A 126 -10.10 3.74 -3.92
C LEU A 126 -10.44 3.84 -5.41
N VAL A 127 -9.43 3.72 -6.29
CA VAL A 127 -9.65 3.69 -7.74
C VAL A 127 -10.24 2.34 -8.14
N LEU A 128 -9.67 1.24 -7.66
CA LEU A 128 -10.12 -0.12 -7.97
C LEU A 128 -11.60 -0.34 -7.62
N GLU A 129 -12.08 0.23 -6.51
CA GLU A 129 -13.47 0.15 -6.07
C GLU A 129 -14.46 0.55 -7.16
N HIS A 130 -14.13 1.58 -7.96
CA HIS A 130 -14.99 2.04 -9.06
C HIS A 130 -15.07 1.06 -10.24
N PHE A 131 -14.01 0.27 -10.46
CA PHE A 131 -13.86 -0.56 -11.66
C PHE A 131 -14.13 -2.03 -11.40
N LEU A 132 -13.82 -2.56 -10.22
CA LEU A 132 -13.89 -3.98 -9.87
C LEU A 132 -15.29 -4.59 -10.07
N LEU A 133 -16.33 -3.81 -9.78
CA LEU A 133 -17.72 -4.23 -9.95
C LEU A 133 -18.31 -3.85 -11.31
N SER A 134 -17.56 -3.09 -12.13
CA SER A 134 -18.07 -2.62 -13.41
C SER A 134 -18.19 -3.78 -14.42
N PRO A 135 -19.32 -3.91 -15.15
CA PRO A 135 -19.50 -4.99 -16.13
C PRO A 135 -18.48 -4.97 -17.26
N ARG A 136 -17.91 -3.80 -17.59
CA ARG A 136 -16.87 -3.65 -18.62
C ARG A 136 -15.56 -4.29 -18.15
N TRP A 137 -15.11 -3.95 -16.94
CA TRP A 137 -13.90 -4.52 -16.33
C TRP A 137 -13.99 -6.03 -16.18
N ARG A 138 -15.11 -6.52 -15.62
CA ARG A 138 -15.34 -7.96 -15.43
C ARG A 138 -15.36 -8.74 -16.73
N ARG A 139 -15.95 -8.19 -17.80
CA ARG A 139 -15.96 -8.85 -19.12
C ARG A 139 -14.57 -8.97 -19.75
N GLN A 140 -13.65 -8.08 -19.38
CA GLN A 140 -12.26 -8.15 -19.81
C GLN A 140 -11.43 -9.14 -18.96
N GLY A 141 -12.02 -9.74 -17.92
CA GLY A 141 -11.30 -10.65 -17.01
C GLY A 141 -10.23 -9.97 -16.16
N ARG A 142 -10.23 -8.63 -16.10
CA ARG A 142 -9.19 -7.87 -15.41
C ARG A 142 -9.37 -7.96 -13.90
N THR A 143 -8.27 -8.18 -13.20
CA THR A 143 -8.20 -8.21 -11.72
C THR A 143 -7.27 -7.13 -11.17
N SER A 144 -6.47 -6.50 -12.02
CA SER A 144 -5.56 -5.40 -11.69
C SER A 144 -5.42 -4.44 -12.90
N PHE A 145 -4.77 -3.29 -12.70
CA PHE A 145 -4.56 -2.29 -13.74
C PHE A 145 -3.41 -2.66 -14.69
N PHE A 146 -2.29 -3.14 -14.15
CA PHE A 146 -1.03 -3.42 -14.87
C PHE A 146 -0.58 -4.88 -14.64
N GLN A 147 -1.50 -5.81 -14.88
CA GLN A 147 -1.39 -7.21 -14.47
C GLN A 147 -0.09 -7.88 -14.94
N GLY A 148 0.78 -8.22 -13.98
CA GLY A 148 2.03 -8.95 -14.23
C GLY A 148 3.16 -8.10 -14.82
N GLU A 149 2.95 -6.80 -15.03
CA GLU A 149 3.94 -5.88 -15.58
C GLU A 149 4.65 -5.10 -14.48
N LEU A 150 5.97 -5.24 -14.41
CA LEU A 150 6.80 -4.41 -13.55
C LEU A 150 7.06 -3.06 -14.23
N ALA A 151 6.82 -1.96 -13.52
CA ALA A 151 7.06 -0.64 -14.08
C ALA A 151 8.54 -0.45 -14.47
N PRO A 152 8.84 0.27 -15.58
CA PRO A 152 10.21 0.60 -15.96
C PRO A 152 10.97 1.31 -14.82
N GLY A 153 12.21 0.89 -14.57
CA GLY A 153 13.03 1.44 -13.48
C GLY A 153 12.60 0.96 -12.08
N CYS A 154 11.89 -0.16 -12.01
CA CYS A 154 11.66 -0.90 -10.77
C CYS A 154 12.32 -2.28 -10.83
N SER A 155 12.73 -2.77 -9.67
CA SER A 155 13.25 -4.13 -9.47
C SER A 155 12.32 -4.94 -8.57
N CYS A 156 12.33 -6.25 -8.74
CA CYS A 156 11.64 -7.21 -7.86
C CYS A 156 12.67 -8.19 -7.25
N LEU A 157 12.55 -8.42 -5.95
CA LEU A 157 13.42 -9.31 -5.18
C LEU A 157 12.57 -10.39 -4.52
N THR A 158 12.95 -11.66 -4.67
CA THR A 158 12.30 -12.73 -3.93
C THR A 158 12.97 -12.93 -2.58
N ILE A 159 12.17 -12.87 -1.52
CA ILE A 159 12.56 -13.24 -0.16
C ILE A 159 12.10 -14.68 0.06
N ALA A 160 13.05 -15.60 0.19
CA ALA A 160 12.77 -16.97 0.60
C ALA A 160 12.87 -17.10 2.13
N PRO A 161 12.14 -18.03 2.77
CA PRO A 161 12.37 -18.36 4.17
C PRO A 161 13.84 -18.77 4.34
N GLU A 162 14.49 -18.40 5.45
CA GLU A 162 15.79 -18.98 5.77
C GLU A 162 15.63 -20.49 6.01
N GLY A 163 15.97 -21.29 5.01
CA GLY A 163 15.85 -22.75 4.99
C GLY A 163 16.50 -23.33 3.74
N PRO A 164 16.70 -24.67 3.67
CA PRO A 164 17.20 -25.30 2.45
C PRO A 164 16.29 -24.94 1.28
N ARG A 165 16.90 -24.71 0.11
CA ARG A 165 16.23 -24.25 -1.12
C ARG A 165 14.83 -24.87 -1.27
N PRO A 166 13.77 -24.07 -1.49
CA PRO A 166 12.48 -24.64 -1.82
C PRO A 166 12.59 -25.48 -3.10
N ASP A 167 11.81 -26.56 -3.14
CA ASP A 167 11.65 -27.48 -4.26
C ASP A 167 11.47 -26.71 -5.61
N PRO A 168 11.90 -27.24 -6.77
CA PRO A 168 11.85 -26.55 -8.07
C PRO A 168 10.44 -26.31 -8.63
N LEU A 169 9.39 -26.44 -7.82
CA LEU A 169 8.01 -26.16 -8.21
C LEU A 169 7.62 -24.68 -8.04
N VAL A 170 8.59 -23.79 -7.76
CA VAL A 170 8.38 -22.35 -7.86
C VAL A 170 8.03 -22.03 -9.31
N VAL A 171 6.82 -21.53 -9.52
CA VAL A 171 6.34 -21.00 -10.79
C VAL A 171 7.44 -20.10 -11.37
N PRO A 172 7.93 -20.34 -12.60
CA PRO A 172 8.95 -19.49 -13.17
C PRO A 172 8.42 -18.06 -13.21
N ALA A 173 9.17 -17.15 -12.60
CA ALA A 173 8.89 -15.73 -12.71
C ALA A 173 8.75 -15.35 -14.20
N PRO A 174 7.85 -14.42 -14.56
CA PRO A 174 7.71 -13.96 -15.93
C PRO A 174 9.08 -13.54 -16.49
N PRO A 175 9.40 -13.87 -17.76
CA PRO A 175 10.73 -13.67 -18.36
C PRO A 175 11.20 -12.19 -18.40
N GLU A 176 10.30 -11.24 -18.11
CA GLU A 176 10.55 -9.81 -18.13
C GLU A 176 10.92 -9.23 -16.74
N MET A 177 10.87 -10.05 -15.69
CA MET A 177 11.16 -9.62 -14.32
C MET A 177 12.60 -10.02 -13.95
N GLU A 178 13.49 -9.03 -13.75
CA GLU A 178 14.82 -9.30 -13.20
C GLU A 178 14.68 -9.67 -11.71
N VAL A 179 14.32 -10.92 -11.44
CA VAL A 179 14.19 -11.43 -10.08
C VAL A 179 15.58 -11.69 -9.51
N ARG A 180 16.02 -10.82 -8.60
CA ARG A 180 17.26 -11.08 -7.85
C ARG A 180 16.93 -11.89 -6.61
N SER A 181 17.65 -13.00 -6.42
CA SER A 181 17.50 -13.89 -5.27
C SER A 181 18.82 -14.06 -4.52
N GLY A 182 18.75 -14.54 -3.27
CA GLY A 182 19.91 -14.87 -2.45
C GLY A 182 20.38 -13.78 -1.48
N ARG A 183 21.20 -14.19 -0.49
CA ARG A 183 21.64 -13.33 0.63
C ARG A 183 22.36 -12.05 0.19
N ALA A 184 23.14 -12.10 -0.89
CA ALA A 184 23.86 -10.93 -1.40
C ALA A 184 22.88 -9.87 -1.96
N SER A 185 21.86 -10.30 -2.70
CA SER A 185 20.82 -9.42 -3.26
C SER A 185 19.99 -8.75 -2.16
N VAL A 186 19.62 -9.52 -1.13
CA VAL A 186 18.92 -8.99 0.05
C VAL A 186 19.79 -7.97 0.78
N ARG A 187 21.06 -8.28 1.05
CA ARG A 187 21.98 -7.34 1.71
C ARG A 187 22.16 -6.05 0.91
N TRP A 188 22.44 -6.15 -0.39
CA TRP A 188 22.55 -4.98 -1.27
C TRP A 188 21.31 -4.08 -1.20
N TRP A 189 20.12 -4.69 -1.28
CA TRP A 189 18.88 -3.94 -1.22
C TRP A 189 18.66 -3.25 0.13
N ARG A 190 19.00 -3.92 1.23
CA ARG A 190 18.92 -3.36 2.58
C ARG A 190 19.83 -2.16 2.74
N ASP A 191 21.08 -2.29 2.31
CA ASP A 191 22.07 -1.22 2.37
C ASP A 191 21.60 0.00 1.57
N ARG A 192 21.10 -0.24 0.36
CA ARG A 192 20.55 0.79 -0.53
C ARG A 192 19.34 1.50 0.07
N ASN A 193 18.44 0.77 0.71
CA ASN A 193 17.19 1.31 1.26
C ASN A 193 17.31 1.73 2.73
N TRP A 194 18.52 1.73 3.27
CA TRP A 194 18.82 2.04 4.66
C TRP A 194 17.95 1.24 5.65
N VAL A 195 17.69 -0.01 5.30
CA VAL A 195 16.96 -0.95 6.15
C VAL A 195 17.94 -1.49 7.18
N VAL A 196 17.97 -0.84 8.34
CA VAL A 196 18.83 -1.21 9.46
C VAL A 196 18.53 -2.64 9.91
N ASP A 197 19.56 -3.48 10.06
CA ASP A 197 19.51 -4.73 10.84
C ASP A 197 19.45 -4.37 12.31
N PRO A 198 18.34 -4.58 13.03
CA PRO A 198 18.27 -4.04 14.38
C PRO A 198 18.61 -5.11 15.40
N GLY A 199 19.52 -4.73 16.31
CA GLY A 199 19.51 -5.29 17.65
C GLY A 199 18.12 -5.18 18.30
N GLU A 200 17.88 -6.08 19.25
CA GLU A 200 16.76 -6.17 20.22
C GLU A 200 15.44 -5.48 19.82
N GLY A 201 14.77 -6.03 18.81
CA GLY A 201 13.33 -5.84 18.59
C GLY A 201 12.70 -7.18 18.21
N PRO A 202 11.37 -7.35 18.32
CA PRO A 202 10.70 -8.55 17.83
C PRO A 202 10.91 -8.65 16.31
N SER A 203 11.88 -9.47 15.93
CA SER A 203 12.12 -9.88 14.55
C SER A 203 11.03 -10.87 14.19
N LEU A 204 9.92 -10.37 13.66
CA LEU A 204 9.09 -11.19 12.81
C LEU A 204 9.86 -11.28 11.50
N SER A 205 10.42 -12.46 11.24
CA SER A 205 11.09 -12.76 9.98
C SER A 205 10.25 -12.25 8.82
N TRP A 206 10.90 -11.79 7.76
CA TRP A 206 10.28 -11.16 6.58
C TRP A 206 9.25 -12.05 5.85
N GLY A 207 9.03 -13.28 6.34
CA GLY A 207 8.28 -14.30 5.66
C GLY A 207 8.93 -14.68 4.33
N SER A 208 8.23 -15.51 3.57
CA SER A 208 8.45 -15.60 2.13
C SER A 208 7.65 -14.52 1.44
N GLY A 209 8.19 -13.93 0.37
CA GLY A 209 7.44 -12.95 -0.42
C GLY A 209 8.30 -12.26 -1.47
N TYR A 210 7.79 -11.13 -1.93
CA TYR A 210 8.40 -10.33 -2.98
C TYR A 210 8.57 -8.89 -2.48
N VAL A 211 9.71 -8.29 -2.78
CA VAL A 211 9.97 -6.87 -2.53
C VAL A 211 10.16 -6.15 -3.84
N PHE A 212 9.28 -5.18 -4.07
CA PHE A 212 9.31 -4.30 -5.22
C PHE A 212 9.95 -2.98 -4.79
N THR A 213 10.86 -2.45 -5.60
CA THR A 213 11.67 -1.28 -5.22
C THR A 213 11.94 -0.39 -6.41
N SER A 214 11.98 0.93 -6.19
CA SER A 214 12.45 1.89 -7.19
C SER A 214 13.96 1.79 -7.39
N ASP A 215 14.41 1.80 -8.65
CA ASP A 215 15.82 1.80 -9.02
C ASP A 215 16.46 3.19 -8.95
N SER A 216 15.65 4.26 -8.86
CA SER A 216 16.11 5.65 -8.79
C SER A 216 15.86 6.31 -7.43
N VAL A 217 14.82 5.91 -6.69
CA VAL A 217 14.43 6.55 -5.42
C VAL A 217 14.61 5.60 -4.24
N PRO A 218 15.65 5.81 -3.40
CA PRO A 218 15.84 5.04 -2.18
C PRO A 218 14.62 5.13 -1.24
N ARG A 219 14.38 4.08 -0.43
CA ARG A 219 13.25 3.93 0.51
C ARG A 219 11.87 3.73 -0.13
N GLN A 220 11.70 3.99 -1.43
CA GLN A 220 10.46 3.64 -2.11
C GLN A 220 10.47 2.18 -2.51
N TRP A 221 9.93 1.36 -1.60
CA TRP A 221 9.75 -0.07 -1.78
C TRP A 221 8.48 -0.54 -1.08
N TYR A 222 7.97 -1.68 -1.49
CA TYR A 222 6.93 -2.40 -0.79
C TYR A 222 7.16 -3.91 -0.83
N MET A 223 6.59 -4.60 0.14
CA MET A 223 6.62 -6.05 0.26
C MET A 223 5.22 -6.61 0.05
N ASP A 224 5.10 -7.66 -0.76
CA ASP A 224 3.87 -8.41 -0.95
C ASP A 224 4.11 -9.91 -0.70
N GLY A 225 3.08 -10.61 -0.24
CA GLY A 225 3.08 -12.06 -0.08
C GLY A 225 2.92 -12.80 -1.41
N SER A 226 2.55 -12.08 -2.48
CA SER A 226 2.38 -12.61 -3.83
C SER A 226 3.21 -11.83 -4.84
N GLU A 227 3.49 -12.41 -6.01
CA GLU A 227 4.07 -11.67 -7.13
C GLU A 227 3.03 -10.85 -7.89
N SER A 228 1.75 -11.03 -7.58
CA SER A 228 0.64 -10.55 -8.41
C SER A 228 0.34 -9.07 -8.24
N LEU A 229 0.79 -8.43 -7.15
CA LEU A 229 0.52 -7.02 -6.88
C LEU A 229 1.57 -6.09 -7.53
N THR A 230 1.69 -6.16 -8.85
CA THR A 230 2.63 -5.34 -9.63
C THR A 230 2.14 -3.91 -9.83
N ASP A 231 0.85 -3.65 -9.69
CA ASP A 231 0.25 -2.32 -9.94
C ASP A 231 0.88 -1.19 -9.12
N LEU A 232 1.33 -1.47 -7.89
CA LEU A 232 1.96 -0.44 -7.05
C LEU A 232 3.37 -0.08 -7.51
N SER A 233 4.04 -0.95 -8.27
CA SER A 233 5.35 -0.64 -8.89
C SER A 233 5.25 0.56 -9.84
N TRP A 234 4.10 0.74 -10.50
CA TRP A 234 3.81 1.89 -11.37
C TRP A 234 3.65 3.22 -10.62
N GLY A 235 3.56 3.16 -9.29
CA GLY A 235 3.57 4.30 -8.38
C GLY A 235 4.95 4.59 -7.77
N LEU A 236 5.94 3.72 -7.96
CA LEU A 236 7.30 3.96 -7.48
C LEU A 236 8.02 4.97 -8.38
N GLY A 237 8.74 5.90 -7.77
CA GLY A 237 9.50 6.95 -8.44
C GLY A 237 8.66 8.11 -9.01
N VAL A 238 7.35 8.10 -8.78
CA VAL A 238 6.42 9.13 -9.31
C VAL A 238 5.60 9.76 -8.20
N GLU A 239 5.00 10.91 -8.43
CA GLU A 239 4.13 11.56 -7.45
C GLU A 239 2.79 10.83 -7.31
N VAL A 240 2.08 11.04 -6.19
CA VAL A 240 0.79 10.38 -5.92
C VAL A 240 -0.29 10.71 -6.95
N GLU A 241 -0.34 11.95 -7.44
CA GLU A 241 -1.30 12.38 -8.46
C GLU A 241 -1.06 11.70 -9.80
N GLU A 242 0.20 11.64 -10.24
CA GLU A 242 0.57 10.96 -11.48
C GLU A 242 0.23 9.46 -11.41
N TYR A 243 0.45 8.83 -10.26
CA TYR A 243 0.03 7.45 -10.07
C TYR A 243 -1.49 7.27 -10.19
N ILE A 244 -2.28 8.16 -9.59
CA ILE A 244 -3.74 8.14 -9.70
C ILE A 244 -4.17 8.29 -11.17
N ASP A 245 -3.58 9.23 -11.90
CA ASP A 245 -3.88 9.44 -13.33
C ASP A 245 -3.62 8.16 -14.13
N ARG A 246 -2.45 7.53 -13.93
CA ARG A 246 -2.10 6.25 -14.57
C ARG A 246 -3.13 5.16 -14.28
N LEU A 247 -3.64 5.07 -13.05
CA LEU A 247 -4.67 4.10 -12.70
C LEU A 247 -5.97 4.34 -13.47
N PHE A 248 -6.45 5.59 -13.53
CA PHE A 248 -7.66 5.93 -14.30
C PHE A 248 -7.48 5.73 -15.80
N GLU A 249 -6.32 6.10 -16.35
CA GLU A 249 -5.99 5.89 -17.77
C GLU A 249 -5.95 4.40 -18.13
N ALA A 250 -5.34 3.58 -17.27
CA ALA A 250 -5.34 2.13 -17.46
C ALA A 250 -6.74 1.52 -17.28
N ALA A 251 -7.65 2.21 -16.56
CA ALA A 251 -8.95 1.68 -16.21
C ALA A 251 -10.02 1.80 -17.32
N LEU A 252 -9.95 2.88 -18.11
CA LEU A 252 -10.98 3.33 -19.03
C LEU A 252 -10.85 2.71 -20.42
#